data_AF-A0A0Q6FHV8-F1
#
_entry.id   AF-A0A0Q6FHV8-F1
#
_cell.length_a   1.000
_cell.length_b   1.000
_cell.length_c   1.000
_cell.angle_alpha   90.00
_cell.angle_beta   90.00
_cell.angle_gamma   90.00
#
_symmetry.space_group_name_H-M   'P 1'
#
loop_
_entity.id
_entity.type
_entity.pdbx_description
1 polymer ?
#
loop_
_entity_poly.entity_id
_entity_poly.type
_entity_poly.pdbx_seq_one_letter_code
_entity_poly.pdbx_strand_id
1 'polypeptide(L)'
;MSRAPHENVATVLVDPCVLADLELSLMALDLRVWPVRTAPICADGPRQEFQVRRRLLMGRRGAWDCAATWVPVWIGFGPSWRTGDEPLPWAAHEALWEALGRRAEHVRFHKRLGGVRPLPLPVDLDG
;
A
#
# COMPACT_ATOMS: atom_id res chain seq x y z
N MET A 1 -10.26 22.82 -13.93
CA MET A 1 -9.14 21.86 -14.11
C MET A 1 -9.46 20.63 -13.26
N SER A 2 -9.95 19.54 -13.86
CA SER A 2 -10.24 18.33 -13.10
C SER A 2 -8.93 17.61 -12.76
N ARG A 3 -8.73 17.26 -11.49
CA ARG A 3 -7.58 16.48 -11.04
C ARG A 3 -7.66 15.10 -11.69
N ALA A 4 -6.55 14.60 -12.24
CA ALA A 4 -6.53 13.25 -12.78
C ALA A 4 -7.04 12.24 -11.72
N PRO A 5 -7.81 11.22 -12.12
CA PRO A 5 -8.27 10.20 -11.18
C PRO A 5 -7.06 9.58 -10.48
N HIS A 6 -7.12 9.52 -9.16
CA HIS A 6 -6.07 8.98 -8.32
C HIS A 6 -6.68 8.02 -7.32
N GLU A 7 -5.94 6.96 -7.02
CA GLU A 7 -6.35 5.98 -6.02
C GLU A 7 -5.64 6.27 -4.71
N ASN A 8 -6.40 6.29 -3.62
CA ASN A 8 -5.87 6.48 -2.28
C ASN A 8 -5.27 5.17 -1.77
N VAL A 9 -3.97 5.20 -1.48
CA VAL A 9 -3.21 4.04 -0.98
C VAL A 9 -2.39 4.41 0.25
N ALA A 10 -2.16 3.46 1.14
CA ALA A 10 -1.08 3.55 2.11
C ALA A 10 0.24 3.15 1.46
N THR A 11 1.31 3.88 1.78
CA THR A 11 2.67 3.49 1.40
C THR A 11 3.37 2.89 2.62
N VAL A 12 3.79 1.63 2.50
CA VAL A 12 4.31 0.84 3.62
C VAL A 12 5.62 0.16 3.20
N LEU A 13 6.62 0.14 4.09
CA LEU A 13 7.76 -0.77 4.00
C LEU A 13 7.40 -2.05 4.73
N VAL A 14 7.58 -3.19 4.06
CA VAL A 14 7.23 -4.51 4.58
C VAL A 14 8.47 -5.38 4.57
N ASP A 15 8.73 -6.02 5.71
CA ASP A 15 9.76 -7.05 5.83
C ASP A 15 9.48 -8.18 4.82
N PRO A 16 10.44 -8.51 3.92
CA PRO A 16 10.23 -9.54 2.90
C PRO A 16 9.77 -10.88 3.47
N CYS A 17 10.13 -11.24 4.71
CA CYS A 17 9.77 -12.52 5.31
C CYS A 17 8.27 -12.65 5.63
N VAL A 18 7.53 -11.53 5.77
CA VAL A 18 6.09 -11.56 6.08
C VAL A 18 5.22 -11.05 4.94
N LEU A 19 5.80 -10.72 3.77
CA LEU A 19 5.07 -10.07 2.69
C LEU A 19 3.86 -10.90 2.23
N ALA A 20 4.06 -12.19 1.98
CA ALA A 20 2.99 -13.09 1.54
C ALA A 20 1.89 -13.25 2.61
N ASP A 21 2.27 -13.45 3.88
CA ASP A 21 1.31 -13.59 4.98
C ASP A 21 0.52 -12.30 5.22
N LEU A 22 1.18 -11.15 5.09
CA LEU A 22 0.54 -9.83 5.17
C LEU A 22 -0.48 -9.68 4.03
N GLU A 23 -0.10 -10.02 2.80
CA GLU A 23 -1.01 -9.96 1.64
C GLU A 23 -2.25 -10.80 1.87
N LEU A 24 -2.11 -12.06 2.29
CA LEU A 24 -3.24 -12.94 2.59
C LEU A 24 -4.14 -12.37 3.71
N SER A 25 -3.54 -11.83 4.76
CA SER A 25 -4.28 -11.22 5.88
C SER A 25 -5.09 -10.00 5.44
N LEU A 26 -4.52 -9.19 4.54
CA LEU A 26 -5.14 -7.98 4.02
C LEU A 26 -6.23 -8.30 2.99
N MET A 27 -6.04 -9.34 2.17
CA MET A 27 -7.06 -9.82 1.24
C MET A 27 -8.35 -10.23 1.94
N ALA A 28 -8.27 -10.85 3.12
CA ALA A 28 -9.43 -11.21 3.94
C ALA A 28 -10.24 -9.99 4.43
N LEU A 29 -9.63 -8.80 4.41
CA LEU A 29 -10.25 -7.51 4.73
C LEU A 29 -10.59 -6.71 3.47
N ASP A 30 -10.54 -7.32 2.28
CA ASP A 30 -10.63 -6.68 0.97
C ASP A 30 -9.66 -5.48 0.79
N LEU A 31 -8.44 -5.62 1.33
CA LEU A 31 -7.31 -4.72 1.10
C LEU A 31 -6.34 -5.39 0.13
N ARG A 32 -5.72 -4.60 -0.75
CA ARG A 32 -4.86 -5.13 -1.83
C ARG A 32 -3.45 -4.59 -1.73
N VAL A 33 -2.47 -5.50 -1.78
CA VAL A 33 -1.05 -5.17 -1.69
C VAL A 33 -0.43 -5.15 -3.08
N TRP A 34 0.30 -4.08 -3.39
CA TRP A 34 1.02 -3.92 -4.65
C TRP A 34 2.48 -3.58 -4.36
N PRO A 35 3.41 -4.53 -4.51
CA PRO A 35 4.83 -4.22 -4.46
C PRO A 35 5.18 -3.16 -5.51
N VAL A 36 5.79 -2.05 -5.08
CA VAL A 36 6.03 -0.89 -5.96
C VAL A 36 6.85 -1.27 -7.20
N ARG A 37 7.78 -2.22 -7.05
CA ARG A 37 8.63 -2.71 -8.14
C ARG A 37 7.85 -3.35 -9.28
N THR A 38 6.78 -4.08 -8.98
CA THR A 38 6.01 -4.87 -9.97
C THR A 38 4.63 -4.29 -10.23
N ALA A 39 4.27 -3.19 -9.56
CA ALA A 39 3.01 -2.52 -9.78
C ALA A 39 2.88 -2.07 -11.25
N PRO A 40 1.75 -2.35 -11.91
CA PRO A 40 1.57 -2.09 -13.35
C PRO A 40 1.59 -0.60 -13.71
N ILE A 41 1.39 0.26 -12.71
CA ILE A 41 1.50 1.72 -12.86
C ILE A 41 2.96 2.22 -12.83
N CYS A 42 3.96 1.35 -12.72
CA CYS A 42 5.37 1.71 -12.70
C CYS A 42 6.05 1.32 -14.02
N ALA A 43 6.43 2.29 -14.84
CA ALA A 43 7.19 2.02 -16.07
C ALA A 43 8.63 1.54 -15.79
N ASP A 44 9.26 2.12 -14.76
CA ASP A 44 10.57 1.69 -14.23
C ASP A 44 10.40 1.34 -12.75
N GLY A 45 10.00 0.08 -12.53
CA GLY A 45 9.74 -0.48 -11.21
C GLY A 45 10.91 -0.40 -10.23
N PRO A 46 12.12 -0.89 -10.59
CA PRO A 46 13.29 -0.84 -9.70
C PRO A 46 13.65 0.58 -9.28
N ARG A 47 13.60 1.56 -10.20
CA ARG A 47 13.86 2.96 -9.86
C ARG A 47 12.80 3.52 -8.92
N GLN A 48 11.52 3.26 -9.19
CA GLN A 48 10.42 3.73 -8.35
C GLN A 48 10.51 3.13 -6.94
N GLU A 49 10.79 1.84 -6.85
CA GLU A 49 11.03 1.11 -5.59
C GLU A 49 12.11 1.80 -4.76
N PHE A 50 13.27 2.05 -5.36
CA PHE A 50 14.39 2.74 -4.71
C PHE A 50 14.01 4.14 -4.22
N GLN A 51 13.33 4.91 -5.07
CA GLN A 51 12.93 6.28 -4.74
C GLN A 51 11.92 6.33 -3.59
N VAL A 52 10.91 5.45 -3.60
CA VAL A 52 9.89 5.36 -2.54
C VAL A 52 10.54 4.94 -1.22
N ARG A 53 11.36 3.88 -1.24
CA ARG A 53 12.06 3.40 -0.04
C ARG A 53 12.96 4.47 0.55
N ARG A 54 13.81 5.09 -0.27
CA ARG A 54 14.71 6.17 0.16
C ARG A 54 13.94 7.33 0.79
N ARG A 55 12.81 7.74 0.20
CA ARG A 55 11.98 8.81 0.75
C ARG A 55 11.45 8.48 2.16
N LEU A 56 10.96 7.25 2.36
CA LEU A 56 10.43 6.81 3.66
C LEU A 56 11.52 6.75 4.74
N LEU A 57 12.68 6.18 4.42
CA LEU A 57 13.79 6.06 5.35
C LEU A 57 14.36 7.43 5.75
N MET A 58 14.63 8.29 4.75
CA MET A 58 15.20 9.62 5.00
C MET A 58 14.27 10.51 5.83
N GLY A 59 12.95 10.37 5.66
CA GLY A 59 11.95 11.09 6.47
C GLY A 59 11.98 10.73 7.96
N ARG A 60 12.64 9.62 8.33
CA ARG A 60 12.69 9.09 9.70
C ARG A 60 14.07 9.18 10.35
N ARG A 61 15.05 9.78 9.66
CA ARG A 61 16.38 10.13 10.19
C ARG A 61 17.04 9.00 11.00
N GLY A 62 17.10 7.79 10.43
CA GLY A 62 17.74 6.63 11.05
C GLY A 62 16.81 5.73 11.88
N ALA A 63 15.63 6.22 12.30
CA ALA A 63 14.73 5.43 13.13
C ALA A 63 14.21 4.14 12.46
N TRP A 64 14.30 4.06 11.12
CA TRP A 64 13.83 2.92 10.32
C TRP A 64 14.96 2.21 9.58
N ASP A 65 16.22 2.31 10.03
CA ASP A 65 17.36 1.68 9.35
C ASP A 65 17.23 0.15 9.25
N CYS A 66 16.52 -0.48 10.18
CA CYS A 66 16.18 -1.92 10.09
C CYS A 66 15.38 -2.27 8.82
N ALA A 67 14.69 -1.30 8.22
CA ALA A 67 13.87 -1.48 7.02
C ALA A 67 14.60 -1.07 5.72
N ALA A 68 15.93 -0.91 5.75
CA ALA A 68 16.70 -0.48 4.59
C ALA A 68 16.56 -1.39 3.35
N THR A 69 16.31 -2.68 3.57
CA THR A 69 16.15 -3.69 2.52
C THR A 69 14.69 -4.10 2.30
N TRP A 70 13.75 -3.52 3.04
CA TRP A 70 12.35 -3.93 3.03
C TRP A 70 11.62 -3.51 1.75
N VAL A 71 10.59 -4.26 1.41
CA VAL A 71 9.82 -4.06 0.18
C VAL A 71 8.85 -2.90 0.37
N PRO A 72 8.96 -1.82 -0.41
CA PRO A 72 7.91 -0.80 -0.43
C PRO A 72 6.71 -1.35 -1.20
N VAL A 73 5.53 -1.23 -0.58
CA VAL A 73 4.25 -1.63 -1.15
C VAL A 73 3.25 -0.48 -1.08
N TRP A 74 2.32 -0.46 -2.02
CA TRP A 74 1.09 0.30 -1.92
C TRP A 74 -0.03 -0.62 -1.46
N ILE A 75 -0.80 -0.18 -0.46
CA ILE A 75 -1.98 -0.90 0.00
C ILE A 75 -3.21 -0.08 -0.38
N GLY A 76 -4.00 -0.62 -1.31
CA GLY A 76 -5.25 -0.05 -1.79
C GLY A 76 -6.46 -0.74 -1.18
N PHE A 77 -7.63 -0.18 -1.47
CA PHE A 77 -8.92 -0.66 -0.98
C PHE A 77 -9.69 -1.35 -2.11
N GLY A 78 -10.15 -2.57 -1.86
CA GLY A 78 -10.94 -3.36 -2.80
C GLY A 78 -12.39 -2.88 -2.95
N PRO A 79 -13.18 -3.57 -3.79
CA PRO A 79 -14.55 -3.18 -4.13
C PRO A 79 -15.49 -2.99 -2.93
N SER A 80 -15.38 -3.79 -1.87
CA SER A 80 -16.29 -3.73 -0.72
C SER A 80 -16.19 -2.41 0.03
N TRP A 81 -15.05 -1.72 -0.07
CA TRP A 81 -14.82 -0.40 0.53
C TRP A 81 -15.21 0.76 -0.39
N ARG A 82 -15.51 0.48 -1.67
CA ARG A 82 -15.88 1.48 -2.68
C ARG A 82 -17.40 1.58 -2.88
N THR A 83 -18.19 0.79 -2.16
CA THR A 83 -19.65 0.88 -2.18
C THR A 83 -20.09 2.06 -1.29
N GLY A 84 -20.30 3.24 -1.89
CA GLY A 84 -20.77 4.46 -1.21
C GLY A 84 -20.30 5.75 -1.89
N ASP A 85 -20.71 6.90 -1.34
CA ASP A 85 -20.20 8.21 -1.75
C ASP A 85 -18.75 8.40 -1.25
N GLU A 86 -17.88 9.01 -2.06
CA GLU A 86 -16.58 9.49 -1.57
C GLU A 86 -16.79 10.54 -0.47
N PRO A 87 -15.98 10.55 0.61
CA PRO A 87 -14.71 9.83 0.82
C PRO A 87 -14.85 8.38 1.34
N LEU A 88 -13.74 7.62 1.30
CA LEU A 88 -13.66 6.27 1.89
C LEU A 88 -14.23 6.25 3.31
N PRO A 89 -15.03 5.23 3.68
CA PRO A 89 -15.56 5.11 5.03
C PRO A 89 -14.44 5.06 6.08
N TRP A 90 -14.64 5.70 7.23
CA TRP A 90 -13.68 5.65 8.35
C TRP A 90 -13.31 4.22 8.75
N ALA A 91 -14.27 3.30 8.71
CA ALA A 91 -14.06 1.88 8.99
C ALA A 91 -12.98 1.24 8.09
N ALA A 92 -12.84 1.69 6.84
CA ALA A 92 -11.79 1.20 5.94
C ALA A 92 -10.40 1.62 6.44
N HIS A 93 -10.26 2.87 6.88
CA HIS A 93 -9.02 3.39 7.44
C HIS A 93 -8.64 2.65 8.72
N GLU A 94 -9.60 2.43 9.61
CA GLU A 94 -9.42 1.71 10.86
C GLU A 94 -8.95 0.27 10.60
N ALA A 95 -9.65 -0.47 9.73
CA ALA A 95 -9.27 -1.84 9.36
C ALA A 95 -7.82 -1.93 8.85
N LEU A 96 -7.41 -1.00 7.99
CA LEU A 96 -6.04 -0.93 7.47
C LEU A 96 -5.02 -0.67 8.59
N TRP A 97 -5.26 0.34 9.43
CA TRP A 97 -4.29 0.71 10.47
C TRP A 97 -4.20 -0.31 11.59
N GLU A 98 -5.31 -0.96 11.94
CA GLU A 98 -5.30 -2.08 12.89
C GLU A 98 -4.54 -3.28 12.34
N ALA A 99 -4.81 -3.69 11.09
CA ALA A 99 -4.13 -4.81 10.47
C ALA A 99 -2.61 -4.59 10.40
N LEU A 100 -2.16 -3.37 10.04
CA LEU A 100 -0.75 -3.01 10.07
C LEU A 100 -0.18 -2.92 11.49
N GLY A 101 -0.97 -2.43 12.46
CA GLY A 101 -0.58 -2.33 13.86
C GLY A 101 -0.28 -3.70 14.50
N ARG A 102 -1.02 -4.74 14.14
CA ARG A 102 -0.79 -6.13 14.59
C ARG A 102 0.55 -6.70 14.13
N ARG A 103 1.21 -6.08 13.14
CA ARG A 103 2.52 -6.48 12.60
C ARG A 103 3.56 -5.37 12.74
N ALA A 104 3.45 -4.52 13.76
CA ALA A 104 4.27 -3.32 13.96
C ALA A 104 5.79 -3.60 13.90
N GLU A 105 6.24 -4.80 14.25
CA GLU A 105 7.64 -5.18 14.15
C GLU A 105 8.13 -5.32 12.70
N HIS A 106 7.26 -5.74 11.78
CA HIS A 106 7.58 -6.10 10.38
C HIS A 106 7.08 -5.09 9.34
N VAL A 107 6.44 -4.00 9.76
CA VAL A 107 6.00 -2.93 8.85
C VAL A 107 6.45 -1.56 9.33
N ARG A 108 6.73 -0.65 8.40
CA ARG A 108 6.96 0.78 8.69
C ARG A 108 6.14 1.65 7.74
N PHE A 109 5.36 2.56 8.31
CA PHE A 109 4.46 3.41 7.53
C PHE A 109 4.12 4.71 8.28
N HIS A 110 3.55 5.65 7.55
CA HIS A 110 2.86 6.80 8.12
C HIS A 110 1.36 6.54 8.05
N LYS A 111 0.60 6.88 9.11
CA LYS A 111 -0.87 6.82 9.11
C LYS A 111 -1.47 7.93 8.24
N ARG A 112 -1.26 7.83 6.93
CA ARG A 112 -1.78 8.72 5.90
C ARG A 112 -1.95 7.96 4.60
N LEU A 113 -2.91 8.39 3.80
CA LEU A 113 -3.06 7.92 2.43
C LEU A 113 -2.37 8.90 1.48
N GLY A 114 -1.83 8.38 0.38
CA GLY A 114 -1.33 9.15 -0.75
C GLY A 114 -2.04 8.74 -2.02
N GLY A 115 -2.06 9.63 -3.01
CA GLY A 115 -2.62 9.33 -4.32
C GLY A 115 -1.58 8.68 -5.24
N VAL A 116 -1.96 7.56 -5.86
CA VAL A 116 -1.23 6.95 -7.00
C VAL A 116 -2.13 6.94 -8.24
N ARG A 117 -1.56 6.63 -9.41
CA ARG A 117 -2.40 6.31 -10.57
C ARG A 117 -3.28 5.10 -10.23
N PRO A 118 -4.53 5.03 -10.73
CA PRO A 118 -5.41 3.90 -10.47
C PRO A 118 -4.70 2.57 -10.77
N LEU A 119 -4.69 1.69 -9.79
CA LEU A 119 -4.18 0.34 -9.93
C LEU A 119 -5.29 -0.49 -10.57
N PRO A 120 -4.97 -1.31 -11.59
CA PRO A 120 -5.98 -2.15 -12.22
C PRO A 120 -6.49 -3.14 -11.17
N LEU A 121 -7.80 -3.21 -11.02
CA LEU A 121 -8.43 -4.36 -10.39
C LEU A 121 -8.30 -5.54 -11.35
N PRO A 122 -8.00 -6.76 -10.86
CA PRO A 122 -8.25 -7.95 -11.65
C PRO A 122 -9.68 -7.89 -12.15
N VAL A 123 -9.87 -7.89 -13.46
CA VAL A 123 -11.16 -8.27 -14.03
C VAL A 123 -11.32 -9.73 -13.67
N ASP A 124 -12.34 -10.06 -12.89
CA ASP A 124 -12.76 -11.45 -12.78
C ASP A 124 -12.92 -11.97 -14.21
N LEU A 125 -12.23 -13.06 -14.54
CA LEU A 125 -12.46 -13.78 -15.78
C LEU A 125 -13.79 -14.52 -15.64
N ASP A 126 -14.88 -13.77 -15.53
CA ASP A 126 -16.22 -14.31 -15.60
C ASP A 126 -16.48 -14.65 -17.07
N GLY A 127 -16.33 -15.93 -17.38
CA GLY A 127 -16.85 -16.58 -18.59
C GLY A 127 -18.27 -17.08 -18.39
#